data_AF-A0A1H3EET7-F1
#
_entry.id   AF-A0A1H3EET7-F1
#
_cell.length_a   1.000
_cell.length_b   1.000
_cell.length_c   1.000
_cell.angle_alpha   90.00
_cell.angle_beta   90.00
_cell.angle_gamma   90.00
#
_symmetry.space_group_name_H-M   'P 1'
#
loop_
_entity.id
_entity.type
_entity.pdbx_description
1 polymer ?
#
loop_
_entity_poly.entity_id
_entity_poly.type
_entity_poly.pdbx_seq_one_letter_code
_entity_poly.pdbx_strand_id
1 'polypeptide(L)'
;MRKLIALLLLFSFISCEKNETNDILPDVKVNLTIDLKLPQYNDLQVPSGWSYASGGIKGIIIQNVGVGNPPYKAFERACPNYDCSNPMTFDGSLKLTCPCDGNVYSIIDGSPQTSGDTQYAREYRVNVINSFSLNITNF
;
A
#
# COMPACT_ATOMS: atom_id res chain seq x y z
N MET A 1 42.00 12.10 17.15
CA MET A 1 40.69 12.14 17.85
C MET A 1 39.78 13.31 17.42
N ARG A 2 40.29 14.53 17.21
CA ARG A 2 39.47 15.67 16.72
C ARG A 2 38.88 15.49 15.31
N LYS A 3 39.56 14.75 14.42
CA LYS A 3 39.07 14.49 13.04
C LYS A 3 37.91 13.49 12.95
N LEU A 4 37.71 12.63 13.97
CA LEU A 4 36.57 11.69 14.01
C LEU A 4 35.26 12.38 14.40
N ILE A 5 35.33 13.43 15.23
CA ILE A 5 34.15 14.21 15.65
C ILE A 5 33.54 14.96 14.47
N ALA A 6 34.39 15.47 13.56
CA ALA A 6 33.93 16.13 12.34
C ALA A 6 33.21 15.18 11.36
N LEU A 7 33.58 13.90 11.33
CA LEU A 7 32.93 12.91 10.47
C LEU A 7 31.56 12.46 11.02
N LEU A 8 31.39 12.45 12.35
CA LEU A 8 30.12 12.11 13.01
C LEU A 8 29.05 13.21 12.85
N LEU A 9 29.47 14.48 12.76
CA LEU A 9 28.58 15.62 12.53
C LEU A 9 28.06 15.71 11.09
N LEU A 10 28.75 15.10 10.12
CA LEU A 10 28.36 15.13 8.71
C LEU A 10 27.21 14.16 8.37
N PHE A 11 26.99 13.13 9.19
CA PHE A 11 25.93 12.13 8.98
C PHE A 11 24.55 12.56 9.51
N SER A 12 24.47 13.66 10.27
CA SER A 12 23.24 14.06 10.96
C SER A 12 22.19 14.75 10.07
N PHE A 13 22.47 14.95 8.77
CA PHE A 13 21.59 15.72 7.87
C PHE A 13 21.01 14.92 6.70
N ILE A 14 21.11 13.60 6.70
CA ILE A 14 20.40 12.77 5.72
C ILE A 14 18.96 12.58 6.21
N SER A 15 18.15 13.63 6.07
CA SER A 15 16.69 13.51 6.16
C SER A 15 16.19 12.97 4.83
N CYS A 16 15.62 11.76 4.84
CA CYS A 16 14.95 11.21 3.67
C CYS A 16 13.57 11.88 3.57
N GLU A 17 13.44 12.87 2.68
CA GLU A 17 12.12 13.38 2.30
C GLU A 17 11.34 12.22 1.67
N LYS A 18 10.14 11.96 2.21
CA LYS A 18 9.18 11.11 1.51
C LYS A 18 8.76 11.88 0.28
N ASN A 19 9.04 11.35 -0.90
CA ASN A 19 8.50 11.90 -2.14
C ASN A 19 6.98 12.05 -1.97
N GLU A 20 6.46 13.26 -2.16
CA GLU A 20 5.02 13.46 -2.18
C GLU A 20 4.47 12.64 -3.35
N THR A 21 3.77 11.56 -3.02
CA THR A 21 3.03 10.77 -4.00
C THR A 21 1.95 11.66 -4.57
N ASN A 22 1.91 11.84 -5.88
CA ASN A 22 0.87 12.61 -6.55
C ASN A 22 -0.46 11.84 -6.48
N ASP A 23 -1.15 11.97 -5.35
CA ASP A 23 -2.39 11.30 -5.03
C ASP A 23 -3.54 12.30 -5.13
N ILE A 24 -4.35 12.13 -6.18
CA ILE A 24 -5.50 13.00 -6.49
C ILE A 24 -6.84 12.40 -6.09
N LEU A 25 -6.82 11.20 -5.50
CA LEU A 25 -8.04 10.51 -5.10
C LEU A 25 -8.75 11.30 -3.97
N PRO A 26 -10.10 11.35 -3.93
CA PRO A 26 -10.81 11.98 -2.82
C PRO A 26 -10.47 11.36 -1.47
N ASP A 27 -10.34 12.19 -0.44
CA ASP A 27 -10.09 11.69 0.91
C ASP A 27 -11.36 11.08 1.52
N VAL A 28 -11.37 9.75 1.59
CA VAL A 28 -12.39 8.97 2.28
C VAL A 28 -11.79 8.38 3.55
N LYS A 29 -12.49 8.55 4.67
CA LYS A 29 -12.07 7.99 5.96
C LYS A 29 -12.08 6.48 5.91
N VAL A 30 -10.93 5.88 6.20
CA VAL A 30 -10.75 4.43 6.34
C VAL A 30 -10.37 4.12 7.79
N ASN A 31 -11.17 3.28 8.43
CA ASN A 31 -10.86 2.64 9.70
C ASN A 31 -11.59 1.29 9.73
N LEU A 32 -10.91 0.26 9.24
CA LEU A 32 -11.46 -1.08 9.04
C LEU A 32 -10.70 -2.07 9.90
N THR A 33 -11.43 -2.95 10.59
CA THR A 33 -10.84 -4.08 11.31
C THR A 33 -11.06 -5.36 10.51
N ILE A 34 -9.98 -6.07 10.23
CA ILE A 34 -9.96 -7.35 9.51
C ILE A 34 -9.77 -8.47 10.55
N ASP A 35 -10.72 -9.39 10.64
CA ASP A 35 -10.57 -10.62 11.42
C ASP A 35 -10.01 -11.74 10.53
N LEU A 36 -8.75 -12.09 10.72
CA LEU A 36 -8.02 -13.09 9.94
C LEU A 36 -8.59 -14.52 10.09
N LYS A 37 -9.51 -14.74 11.05
CA LYS A 37 -10.21 -16.02 11.22
C LYS A 37 -11.41 -16.19 10.28
N LEU A 38 -11.85 -15.12 9.61
CA LEU A 38 -12.95 -15.24 8.65
C LEU A 38 -12.46 -15.93 7.37
N PRO A 39 -13.25 -16.85 6.78
CA PRO A 39 -12.83 -17.62 5.60
C PRO A 39 -12.33 -16.76 4.43
N GLN A 40 -12.95 -15.60 4.22
CA GLN A 40 -12.59 -14.65 3.17
C GLN A 40 -11.16 -14.08 3.31
N TYR A 41 -10.56 -14.15 4.51
CA TYR A 41 -9.23 -13.62 4.80
C TYR A 41 -8.20 -14.72 5.11
N ASN A 42 -8.54 -16.00 4.91
CA ASN A 42 -7.64 -17.12 5.18
C ASN A 42 -6.33 -17.01 4.41
N ASP A 43 -6.38 -16.54 3.16
CA ASP A 43 -5.20 -16.38 2.32
C ASP A 43 -4.20 -15.38 2.92
N LEU A 44 -4.65 -14.38 3.68
CA LEU A 44 -3.76 -13.42 4.34
C LEU A 44 -2.87 -14.06 5.43
N GLN A 45 -3.14 -15.30 5.85
CA GLN A 45 -2.34 -15.98 6.87
C GLN A 45 -1.02 -16.55 6.31
N VAL A 46 -0.87 -16.63 4.98
CA VAL A 46 0.35 -17.13 4.34
C VAL A 46 1.03 -16.05 3.50
N PRO A 47 2.38 -16.04 3.40
CA PRO A 47 3.09 -15.12 2.52
C PRO A 47 2.58 -15.19 1.07
N SER A 48 2.54 -14.03 0.40
CA SER A 48 1.96 -13.80 -0.93
C SER A 48 0.44 -13.92 -1.02
N GLY A 49 -0.25 -14.40 0.02
CA GLY A 49 -1.69 -14.45 0.04
C GLY A 49 -2.30 -13.05 0.15
N TRP A 50 -3.49 -12.89 -0.42
CA TRP A 50 -4.14 -11.61 -0.59
C TRP A 50 -5.65 -11.74 -0.43
N SER A 51 -6.31 -10.64 -0.13
CA SER A 51 -7.77 -10.57 -0.11
C SER A 51 -8.24 -9.16 -0.40
N TYR A 52 -9.46 -9.06 -0.92
CA TYR A 52 -10.19 -7.79 -0.94
C TYR A 52 -10.94 -7.57 0.36
N ALA A 53 -11.10 -6.31 0.72
CA ALA A 53 -11.95 -5.86 1.81
C ALA A 53 -12.77 -4.63 1.39
N SER A 54 -13.93 -4.45 2.01
CA SER A 54 -14.78 -3.27 1.80
C SER A 54 -14.21 -2.06 2.55
N GLY A 55 -14.26 -0.88 1.93
CA GLY A 55 -13.72 0.37 2.48
C GLY A 55 -13.11 1.22 1.37
N GLY A 56 -12.60 2.41 1.74
CA GLY A 56 -12.06 3.35 0.75
C GLY A 56 -13.12 3.80 -0.26
N ILE A 57 -12.68 4.05 -1.48
CA ILE A 57 -13.51 4.49 -2.61
C ILE A 57 -14.09 3.28 -3.33
N LYS A 58 -13.25 2.28 -3.67
CA LYS A 58 -13.68 1.10 -4.45
C LYS A 58 -13.27 -0.23 -3.84
N GLY A 59 -13.03 -0.23 -2.54
CA GLY A 59 -12.49 -1.37 -1.83
C GLY A 59 -10.98 -1.28 -1.69
N ILE A 60 -10.47 -2.18 -0.86
CA ILE A 60 -9.07 -2.24 -0.48
C ILE A 60 -8.55 -3.62 -0.85
N ILE A 61 -7.37 -3.69 -1.46
CA ILE A 61 -6.60 -4.93 -1.53
C ILE A 61 -5.64 -4.98 -0.35
N ILE A 62 -5.54 -6.14 0.26
CA ILE A 62 -4.56 -6.44 1.31
C ILE A 62 -3.72 -7.60 0.81
N GLN A 63 -2.40 -7.50 0.93
CA GLN A 63 -1.47 -8.60 0.64
C GLN A 63 -0.57 -8.82 1.85
N ASN A 64 -0.38 -10.09 2.22
CA ASN A 64 0.70 -10.52 3.08
C ASN A 64 1.98 -10.59 2.24
N VAL A 65 2.86 -9.61 2.37
CA VAL A 65 4.12 -9.56 1.61
C VAL A 65 5.20 -10.48 2.21
N GLY A 66 4.94 -11.10 3.37
CA GLY A 66 5.84 -12.04 4.05
C GLY A 66 7.06 -11.41 4.72
N VAL A 67 7.38 -10.16 4.40
CA VAL A 67 8.54 -9.41 4.92
C VAL A 67 8.12 -8.04 5.46
N GLY A 68 8.88 -7.51 6.43
CA GLY A 68 8.59 -6.22 7.07
C GLY A 68 7.79 -6.35 8.37
N ASN A 69 7.55 -5.20 9.02
CA ASN A 69 6.79 -5.12 10.28
C ASN A 69 5.82 -3.93 10.25
N PRO A 70 4.51 -4.15 10.01
CA PRO A 70 3.89 -5.46 9.80
C PRO A 70 4.14 -6.02 8.37
N PRO A 71 4.06 -7.34 8.16
CA PRO A 71 4.31 -7.99 6.86
C PRO A 71 3.11 -7.89 5.91
N TYR A 72 2.38 -6.78 5.97
CA TYR A 72 1.16 -6.56 5.19
C TYR A 72 1.23 -5.21 4.48
N LYS A 73 0.73 -5.21 3.25
CA LYS A 73 0.49 -4.02 2.46
C LYS A 73 -0.98 -3.92 2.12
N ALA A 74 -1.51 -2.71 2.09
CA ALA A 74 -2.89 -2.48 1.70
C ALA A 74 -2.99 -1.25 0.78
N PHE A 75 -3.78 -1.36 -0.28
CA PHE A 75 -3.95 -0.30 -1.28
C PHE A 75 -5.41 -0.09 -1.64
N GLU A 76 -5.76 1.15 -1.96
CA GLU A 76 -7.01 1.52 -2.60
C GLU A 76 -7.14 0.83 -3.96
N ARG A 77 -8.36 0.47 -4.33
CA ARG A 77 -8.66 -0.13 -5.63
C ARG A 77 -9.21 0.89 -6.63
N ALA A 78 -9.49 2.13 -6.27
CA ALA A 78 -9.68 3.20 -7.24
C ALA A 78 -8.39 3.44 -8.03
N CYS A 79 -8.55 3.66 -9.34
CA CYS A 79 -7.44 4.05 -10.20
C CYS A 79 -6.86 5.40 -9.75
N PRO A 80 -5.53 5.55 -9.65
CA PRO A 80 -4.91 6.80 -9.22
C PRO A 80 -5.32 8.03 -10.04
N ASN A 81 -5.63 7.86 -11.33
CA ASN A 81 -6.15 8.91 -12.20
C ASN A 81 -7.61 9.32 -11.92
N TYR A 82 -8.30 8.60 -11.04
CA TYR A 82 -9.71 8.80 -10.66
C TYR A 82 -10.69 8.90 -11.84
N ASP A 83 -10.39 8.22 -12.94
CA ASP A 83 -11.09 8.28 -14.22
C ASP A 83 -12.02 7.08 -14.46
N CYS A 84 -11.84 6.03 -13.67
CA CYS A 84 -12.51 4.76 -13.91
C CYS A 84 -13.76 4.60 -13.05
N SER A 85 -14.71 3.75 -13.47
CA SER A 85 -15.84 3.30 -12.61
C SER A 85 -15.54 1.98 -11.91
N ASN A 86 -14.81 1.08 -12.56
CA ASN A 86 -14.44 -0.22 -11.98
C ASN A 86 -13.21 -0.11 -11.06
N PRO A 87 -13.07 -1.02 -10.08
CA PRO A 87 -11.85 -1.13 -9.27
C PRO A 87 -10.69 -1.74 -10.07
N MET A 88 -9.47 -1.41 -9.67
CA MET A 88 -8.26 -2.10 -10.05
C MET A 88 -8.37 -3.60 -9.73
N THR A 89 -7.73 -4.39 -10.58
CA THR A 89 -7.62 -5.84 -10.45
C THR A 89 -6.19 -6.21 -10.11
N PHE A 90 -6.03 -7.17 -9.21
CA PHE A 90 -4.73 -7.73 -8.87
C PHE A 90 -4.53 -9.03 -9.62
N ASP A 91 -3.34 -9.22 -10.18
CA ASP A 91 -3.02 -10.40 -10.99
C ASP A 91 -2.64 -11.64 -10.16
N GLY A 92 -2.60 -11.52 -8.83
CA GLY A 92 -2.13 -12.58 -7.93
C GLY A 92 -0.62 -12.62 -7.75
N SER A 93 0.12 -11.67 -8.34
CA SER A 93 1.59 -11.59 -8.26
C SER A 93 2.06 -10.26 -7.69
N LEU A 94 2.34 -9.27 -8.54
CA LEU A 94 2.96 -8.00 -8.20
C LEU A 94 2.22 -6.79 -8.75
N LYS A 95 1.15 -6.99 -9.52
CA LYS A 95 0.57 -5.93 -10.35
C LYS A 95 -0.89 -5.66 -10.00
N LEU A 96 -1.17 -4.39 -9.74
CA LEU A 96 -2.49 -3.80 -9.78
C LEU A 96 -2.69 -3.15 -11.15
N THR A 97 -3.78 -3.48 -11.83
CA THR A 97 -4.07 -2.93 -13.17
C THR A 97 -5.35 -2.14 -13.14
N CYS A 98 -5.28 -0.92 -13.67
CA CYS A 98 -6.43 -0.09 -13.94
C CYS A 98 -7.15 -0.53 -15.21
N PRO A 99 -8.46 -0.81 -15.15
CA PRO A 99 -9.18 -1.34 -16.30
C PRO A 99 -9.54 -0.28 -17.35
N CYS A 100 -9.42 1.01 -17.04
CA CYS A 100 -9.82 2.09 -17.95
C CYS A 100 -8.69 2.60 -18.85
N ASP A 101 -7.48 2.72 -18.32
CA ASP A 101 -6.29 3.23 -19.02
C ASP A 101 -5.20 2.16 -19.21
N GLY A 102 -5.33 1.00 -18.54
CA GLY A 102 -4.35 -0.07 -18.57
C GLY A 102 -3.12 0.20 -17.71
N ASN A 103 -3.10 1.29 -16.93
CA ASN A 103 -1.97 1.62 -16.08
C ASN A 103 -1.76 0.53 -15.01
N VAL A 104 -0.49 0.22 -14.79
CA VAL A 104 -0.04 -0.84 -13.88
C VAL A 104 0.71 -0.24 -12.72
N TYR A 105 0.41 -0.72 -11.51
CA TYR A 105 1.04 -0.29 -10.26
C TYR A 105 1.62 -1.49 -9.52
N SER A 106 2.74 -1.27 -8.84
CA SER A 106 3.40 -2.26 -7.99
C SER A 106 2.64 -2.43 -6.67
N ILE A 107 2.32 -3.68 -6.30
CA ILE A 107 1.75 -3.98 -4.97
C ILE A 107 2.77 -3.85 -3.82
N ILE A 108 4.05 -3.69 -4.14
CA ILE A 108 5.11 -3.61 -3.12
C ILE A 108 5.15 -2.21 -2.48
N ASP A 109 4.96 -1.18 -3.31
CA ASP A 109 5.18 0.22 -2.95
C ASP A 109 4.21 1.21 -3.63
N GLY A 110 3.26 0.73 -4.43
CA GLY A 110 2.30 1.55 -5.17
C GLY A 110 2.86 2.28 -6.38
N SER A 111 4.14 2.08 -6.73
CA SER A 111 4.79 2.83 -7.81
C SER A 111 4.20 2.52 -9.19
N PRO A 112 4.03 3.53 -10.06
CA PRO A 112 3.58 3.32 -11.43
C PRO A 112 4.63 2.54 -12.23
N GLN A 113 4.16 1.55 -12.97
CA GLN A 113 4.97 0.69 -13.84
C GLN A 113 4.76 1.01 -15.32
N THR A 114 3.85 1.93 -15.63
CA THR A 114 3.52 2.35 -17.00
C THR A 114 4.28 3.62 -17.35
N SER A 115 4.93 3.64 -18.51
CA SER A 115 5.74 4.77 -18.93
C SER A 115 4.89 6.03 -19.10
N GLY A 116 5.32 7.13 -18.47
CA GLY A 116 4.60 8.41 -18.50
C GLY A 116 3.57 8.59 -17.38
N ASP A 117 3.22 7.53 -16.65
CA ASP A 117 2.42 7.64 -15.43
C ASP A 117 3.30 8.10 -14.25
N THR A 118 2.77 9.02 -13.45
CA THR A 118 3.45 9.62 -12.29
C THR A 118 2.61 9.49 -11.02
N GLN A 119 1.38 8.98 -11.12
CA GLN A 119 0.49 8.75 -10.00
C GLN A 119 0.86 7.44 -9.30
N TYR A 120 0.74 7.41 -7.98
CA TYR A 120 0.97 6.20 -7.18
C TYR A 120 -0.37 5.62 -6.75
N ALA A 121 -0.43 4.29 -6.63
CA ALA A 121 -1.55 3.65 -5.94
C ALA A 121 -1.55 4.09 -4.47
N ARG A 122 -2.69 4.62 -4.01
CA ARG A 122 -2.86 5.06 -2.63
C ARG A 122 -2.70 3.87 -1.68
N GLU A 123 -1.65 3.91 -0.86
CA GLU A 123 -1.40 2.95 0.20
C GLU A 123 -2.22 3.31 1.45
N TYR A 124 -2.63 2.29 2.21
CA TYR A 124 -3.20 2.43 3.55
C TYR A 124 -2.23 1.90 4.61
N ARG A 125 -2.29 2.49 5.80
CA ARG A 125 -1.55 2.00 6.96
C ARG A 125 -2.19 0.71 7.46
N VAL A 126 -1.38 -0.33 7.62
CA VAL A 126 -1.78 -1.58 8.28
C VAL A 126 -1.20 -1.59 9.70
N ASN A 127 -2.05 -1.82 10.69
CA ASN A 127 -1.66 -1.99 12.09
C ASN A 127 -2.05 -3.40 12.52
N VAL A 128 -1.11 -4.17 13.09
CA VAL A 128 -1.43 -5.47 13.69
C VAL A 128 -1.91 -5.21 15.12
N ILE A 129 -3.18 -5.49 15.38
CA ILE A 129 -3.74 -5.38 16.75
C ILE A 129 -3.30 -6.59 17.56
N ASN A 130 -3.45 -7.78 16.99
CA ASN A 130 -3.06 -9.07 17.57
C ASN A 130 -2.86 -10.12 16.45
N SER A 131 -2.55 -11.37 16.81
CA SER A 131 -2.28 -12.45 15.86
C SER A 131 -3.40 -12.76 14.87
N PHE A 132 -4.63 -12.32 15.13
CA PHE A 132 -5.82 -12.60 14.32
C PHE A 132 -6.53 -11.33 13.83
N SER A 133 -5.98 -10.15 14.08
CA SER A 133 -6.69 -8.90 13.75
C SER A 133 -5.76 -7.83 13.22
N LEU A 134 -6.12 -7.29 12.05
CA LEU A 134 -5.48 -6.12 11.44
C LEU A 134 -6.42 -4.93 11.52
N ASN A 135 -5.87 -3.73 11.63
CA ASN A 135 -6.59 -2.49 11.47
C ASN A 135 -5.99 -1.69 10.31
N ILE A 136 -6.84 -1.28 9.37
CA ILE A 136 -6.48 -0.55 8.16
C ILE A 136 -6.96 0.89 8.32
N THR A 137 -6.06 1.86 8.15
CA THR A 137 -6.36 3.30 8.26
C THR A 137 -5.71 4.10 7.14
N ASN A 138 -6.15 5.35 6.95
CA ASN A 138 -5.35 6.34 6.22
C ASN A 138 -3.97 6.54 6.90
N PHE A 139 -3.00 7.11 6.18
CA PHE A 139 -1.65 7.39 6.69
C PHE A 139 -1.60 8.50 7.72
#